data_AF-A0A923BF32-F1
#
_entry.id   AF-A0A923BF32-F1
#
_cell.length_a   1.000
_cell.length_b   1.000
_cell.length_c   1.000
_cell.angle_alpha   90.00
_cell.angle_beta   90.00
_cell.angle_gamma   90.00
#
_symmetry.space_group_name_H-M   'P 1'
#
loop_
_entity.id
_entity.type
_entity.pdbx_description
1 polymer ?
#
loop_
_entity_poly.entity_id
_entity_poly.type
_entity_poly.pdbx_seq_one_letter_code
_entity_poly.pdbx_strand_id
1 'polypeptide(L)'
;MTNSASLSGARRADINLRPFGVAFLLIVLGAWYLTQVVGPRQAALYIVGALLGVALYHAAFGFTSAWRVFIADGRGAGLRAQMLMLAVGVVLFFPAL
;
A
#
# COMPACT_ATOMS: atom_id res chain seq x y z
N MET A 1 -36.29 26.68 21.20
CA MET A 1 -35.21 25.91 21.85
C MET A 1 -34.92 24.74 20.93
N THR A 2 -33.98 24.88 20.00
CA THR A 2 -33.91 24.00 18.82
C THR A 2 -32.55 23.32 18.68
N ASN A 3 -32.64 22.01 18.48
CA ASN A 3 -31.72 21.05 17.88
C ASN A 3 -30.46 20.63 18.65
N SER A 4 -30.64 19.49 19.33
CA SER A 4 -29.67 18.43 19.56
C SER A 4 -28.74 18.21 18.37
N ALA A 5 -27.47 18.54 18.57
CA ALA A 5 -26.37 18.20 17.68
C ALA A 5 -26.35 16.70 17.43
N SER A 6 -26.75 16.28 16.23
CA SER A 6 -26.56 14.92 15.76
C SER A 6 -25.05 14.66 15.64
N LEU A 7 -24.50 13.86 16.56
CA LEU A 7 -23.14 13.33 16.46
C LEU A 7 -23.05 12.57 15.14
N SER A 8 -22.38 13.17 14.15
CA SER A 8 -22.10 12.53 12.87
C SER A 8 -21.30 11.27 13.13
N GLY A 9 -21.96 10.11 13.03
CA GLY A 9 -21.34 8.81 13.22
C GLY A 9 -20.06 8.71 12.38
N ALA A 10 -18.97 8.35 13.04
CA ALA A 10 -17.70 8.03 12.41
C ALA A 10 -17.98 7.14 11.19
N ARG A 11 -17.66 7.63 9.99
CA ARG A 11 -17.80 6.89 8.74
C ARG A 11 -16.97 5.62 8.87
N ARG A 12 -17.61 4.49 9.18
CA ARG A 12 -16.97 3.17 9.11
C ARG A 12 -16.38 3.09 7.71
N ALA A 13 -15.08 2.82 7.61
CA ALA A 13 -14.49 2.50 6.32
C ALA A 13 -15.22 1.27 5.80
N ASP A 14 -16.04 1.43 4.76
CA ASP A 14 -16.78 0.34 4.13
C ASP A 14 -15.79 -0.53 3.36
N ILE A 15 -15.06 -1.38 4.09
CA ILE A 15 -14.16 -2.37 3.51
C ILE A 15 -15.03 -3.40 2.81
N ASN A 16 -14.96 -3.44 1.48
CA ASN A 16 -15.67 -4.47 0.74
C ASN A 16 -14.97 -5.82 0.98
N LEU A 17 -15.61 -6.66 1.80
CA LEU A 17 -15.04 -7.91 2.27
C LEU A 17 -14.81 -8.92 1.14
N ARG A 18 -15.57 -8.83 0.05
CA ARG A 18 -15.45 -9.74 -1.11
C ARG A 18 -14.09 -9.60 -1.81
N PRO A 19 -13.71 -8.43 -2.37
CA PRO A 19 -12.40 -8.27 -3.01
C PRO A 19 -11.26 -8.44 -2.01
N PHE A 20 -11.43 -8.02 -0.76
CA PHE A 20 -10.43 -8.25 0.28
C PHE A 20 -10.19 -9.76 0.51
N GLY A 21 -11.26 -10.54 0.66
CA GLY A 21 -11.18 -11.99 0.86
C GLY A 21 -10.58 -12.70 -0.35
N VAL A 22 -10.94 -12.30 -1.56
CA VAL A 22 -10.36 -12.86 -2.81
C VAL A 22 -8.87 -12.54 -2.88
N ALA A 23 -8.46 -11.30 -2.65
CA ALA A 23 -7.04 -10.91 -2.67
C ALA A 23 -6.24 -11.66 -1.61
N PHE A 24 -6.75 -11.75 -0.38
CA PHE A 24 -6.10 -12.46 0.71
C PHE A 24 -5.93 -13.95 0.39
N LEU A 25 -6.98 -14.59 -0.13
CA LEU A 25 -6.95 -15.99 -0.53
C LEU A 25 -5.93 -16.23 -1.65
N LEU A 26 -5.87 -15.37 -2.68
CA LEU A 26 -4.88 -15.47 -3.75
C LEU A 26 -3.45 -15.29 -3.23
N ILE A 27 -3.21 -14.38 -2.28
CA ILE A 27 -1.89 -14.18 -1.66
C ILE A 27 -1.47 -15.43 -0.89
N VAL A 28 -2.36 -16.00 -0.06
CA VAL A 28 -2.05 -17.21 0.72
C VAL A 28 -1.78 -18.40 -0.19
N LEU A 29 -2.63 -18.62 -1.21
CA LEU A 29 -2.44 -19.70 -2.18
C LEU A 29 -1.15 -19.53 -2.99
N GLY A 30 -0.85 -18.30 -3.43
CA GLY A 30 0.39 -17.98 -4.14
C GLY A 30 1.63 -18.27 -3.27
N ALA A 31 1.64 -17.82 -2.01
CA ALA A 31 2.73 -18.08 -1.09
C ALA A 31 2.93 -19.58 -0.80
N TRP A 32 1.83 -20.32 -0.61
CA TRP A 32 1.87 -21.77 -0.44
C TRP A 32 2.46 -22.45 -1.69
N TYR A 33 1.97 -22.10 -2.87
CA TYR A 33 2.44 -22.65 -4.15
C TYR A 33 3.93 -22.38 -4.36
N LEU A 34 4.39 -21.15 -4.16
CA LEU A 34 5.81 -20.79 -4.30
C LEU A 34 6.70 -21.56 -3.32
N THR A 35 6.23 -21.81 -2.11
CA THR A 35 6.98 -22.59 -1.11
C THR A 35 7.25 -24.02 -1.59
N GLN A 36 6.29 -24.63 -2.28
CA GLN A 36 6.40 -26.00 -2.79
C GLN A 36 7.19 -26.10 -4.10
N VAL A 37 7.03 -25.13 -5.00
CA VAL A 37 7.56 -25.23 -6.38
C VAL A 37 8.92 -24.56 -6.55
N VAL A 38 9.17 -23.45 -5.86
CA VAL A 38 10.38 -22.62 -6.07
C VAL A 38 11.24 -22.57 -4.81
N GLY A 39 10.61 -22.50 -3.64
CA GLY A 39 11.25 -22.55 -2.34
C GLY A 39 10.87 -21.40 -1.41
N PRO A 40 11.24 -21.52 -0.12
CA PRO A 40 10.76 -20.62 0.95
C PRO A 40 11.23 -19.17 0.78
N ARG A 41 12.41 -18.96 0.19
CA ARG A 41 12.94 -17.60 -0.05
C ARG A 41 12.07 -16.81 -1.02
N GLN A 42 11.61 -17.45 -2.11
CA GLN A 42 10.78 -16.77 -3.10
C GLN A 42 9.36 -16.52 -2.58
N ALA A 43 8.82 -17.45 -1.78
CA ALA A 43 7.57 -17.21 -1.07
C ALA A 43 7.66 -16.02 -0.10
N ALA A 44 8.79 -15.86 0.62
CA ALA A 44 9.02 -14.71 1.48
C ALA A 44 9.07 -13.40 0.70
N LEU A 45 9.78 -13.36 -0.44
CA LEU A 45 9.83 -12.17 -1.31
C LEU A 45 8.47 -11.81 -1.88
N TYR A 46 7.66 -12.82 -2.25
CA TYR A 46 6.28 -12.63 -2.69
C TYR A 46 5.42 -11.96 -1.60
N ILE A 47 5.52 -12.42 -0.35
CA ILE A 47 4.81 -11.82 0.79
C ILE A 47 5.27 -10.38 1.02
N VAL A 48 6.58 -10.12 0.95
CA VAL A 48 7.13 -8.76 1.04
C VAL A 48 6.52 -7.84 -0.04
N GLY A 49 6.40 -8.32 -1.28
CA GLY A 49 5.74 -7.61 -2.36
C GLY A 49 4.27 -7.30 -2.08
N ALA A 50 3.53 -8.28 -1.54
CA ALA A 50 2.12 -8.09 -1.16
C ALA A 50 1.97 -7.02 -0.05
N LEU A 51 2.81 -7.06 0.99
CA LEU A 51 2.83 -6.08 2.07
C LEU A 51 3.19 -4.67 1.55
N LEU A 52 4.15 -4.59 0.64
CA LEU A 52 4.50 -3.34 -0.05
C LEU A 52 3.30 -2.78 -0.84
N GLY A 53 2.56 -3.63 -1.55
CA GLY A 53 1.34 -3.24 -2.25
C GLY A 53 0.27 -2.65 -1.33
N VAL A 54 0.06 -3.27 -0.16
CA VAL A 54 -0.87 -2.75 0.87
C VAL A 54 -0.41 -1.39 1.40
N ALA A 55 0.89 -1.23 1.68
CA ALA A 55 1.44 0.04 2.14
C ALA A 55 1.24 1.16 1.10
N LEU A 56 1.46 0.88 -0.19
CA LEU A 56 1.25 1.82 -1.28
C LEU A 56 -0.22 2.21 -1.43
N TYR A 57 -1.13 1.22 -1.36
CA TYR A 57 -2.58 1.46 -1.41
C TYR A 57 -3.04 2.36 -0.26
N HIS A 58 -2.61 2.07 0.97
CA HIS A 58 -3.01 2.84 2.14
C HIS A 58 -2.44 4.27 2.14
N ALA A 59 -1.23 4.45 1.62
CA ALA A 59 -0.63 5.77 1.48
C ALA A 59 -1.23 6.61 0.33
N ALA A 60 -2.17 6.05 -0.45
CA ALA A 60 -2.64 6.62 -1.73
C ALA A 60 -1.47 7.09 -2.60
N PHE A 61 -0.37 6.35 -2.50
CA PHE A 61 0.93 6.78 -2.97
C PHE A 61 0.99 6.54 -4.48
N GLY A 62 0.97 7.62 -5.24
CA GLY A 62 0.97 7.58 -6.69
C GLY A 62 1.82 8.69 -7.28
N PHE A 63 2.47 8.39 -8.41
CA PHE A 63 3.25 9.37 -9.15
C PHE A 63 2.38 10.54 -9.65
N THR A 64 1.22 10.21 -10.22
CA THR A 64 0.28 11.20 -10.78
C THR A 64 -0.38 12.06 -9.70
N SER A 65 -0.76 11.48 -8.56
CA SER A 65 -1.45 12.21 -7.48
C SER A 65 -0.51 13.20 -6.78
N ALA A 66 0.72 12.78 -6.46
CA ALA A 66 1.71 13.63 -5.80
C ALA A 66 2.10 14.85 -6.65
N TRP A 67 2.29 14.65 -7.95
CA TRP A 67 2.59 15.75 -8.89
C TRP A 67 1.44 16.74 -9.00
N ARG A 68 0.20 16.24 -9.10
CA ARG A 68 -0.99 17.09 -9.15
C ARG A 68 -1.12 17.93 -7.88
N VAL A 69 -0.95 17.32 -6.70
CA VAL A 69 -1.01 18.02 -5.41
C VAL A 69 0.12 19.06 -5.29
N PHE A 70 1.31 18.76 -5.81
CA PHE A 70 2.41 19.71 -5.83
C PHE A 70 2.14 20.93 -6.71
N ILE A 71 1.65 20.74 -7.93
CA ILE A 71 1.34 21.85 -8.84
C ILE A 71 0.12 22.64 -8.36
N ALA A 72 -0.94 21.97 -7.92
CA ALA A 72 -2.19 22.62 -7.53
C ALA A 72 -2.12 23.29 -6.15
N ASP A 73 -1.57 22.59 -5.15
CA ASP A 73 -1.59 23.03 -3.75
C ASP A 73 -0.21 23.52 -3.26
N GLY A 74 0.84 23.44 -4.08
CA GLY A 74 2.22 23.75 -3.65
C GLY A 74 2.82 22.76 -2.65
N ARG A 75 2.12 21.67 -2.32
CA ARG A 75 2.51 20.73 -1.25
C ARG A 75 3.42 19.62 -1.79
N GLY A 76 4.73 19.76 -1.57
CA GLY A 76 5.75 18.79 -1.99
C GLY A 76 5.89 17.52 -1.14
N ALA A 77 4.99 17.25 -0.19
CA ALA A 77 5.11 16.09 0.70
C ALA A 77 5.11 14.75 -0.06
N GLY A 78 4.28 14.62 -1.09
CA GLY A 78 4.24 13.42 -1.94
C GLY A 78 5.53 13.20 -2.73
N LEU A 79 6.11 14.27 -3.30
CA LEU A 79 7.40 14.19 -3.99
C LEU A 79 8.54 13.80 -3.06
N ARG A 80 8.58 14.34 -1.83
CA ARG A 80 9.59 13.97 -0.83
C ARG A 80 9.46 12.50 -0.42
N ALA A 81 8.24 12.02 -0.25
CA ALA A 81 7.98 10.62 0.05
C ALA A 81 8.42 9.69 -1.12
N GLN A 82 8.28 10.14 -2.38
CA GLN A 82 8.85 9.45 -3.56
C GLN A 82 10.37 9.37 -3.52
N MET A 83 11.04 10.48 -3.26
CA MET A 83 12.50 10.48 -3.18
C MET A 83 13.01 9.59 -2.04
N LEU A 84 12.34 9.60 -0.88
CA LEU A 84 12.69 8.72 0.24
C LEU A 84 12.46 7.24 -0.09
N MET A 85 11.31 6.90 -0.68
CA MET A 85 11.01 5.53 -1.11
C MET A 85 12.06 5.02 -2.10
N LEU A 86 12.43 5.83 -3.11
CA LEU A 86 13.45 5.47 -4.09
C LEU A 86 14.82 5.31 -3.42
N ALA A 87 15.22 6.22 -2.53
CA ALA A 87 16.48 6.12 -1.80
C ALA A 87 16.55 4.83 -0.97
N VAL A 88 15.48 4.48 -0.25
CA VAL A 88 15.39 3.23 0.50
C VAL A 88 15.45 2.03 -0.45
N GLY A 89 14.73 2.06 -1.57
CA GLY A 89 14.79 1.02 -2.59
C GLY A 89 16.20 0.81 -3.12
N VAL A 90 16.91 1.88 -3.46
CA VAL A 90 18.31 1.83 -3.91
C VAL A 90 19.18 1.17 -2.83
N VAL A 91 19.11 1.64 -1.58
CA VAL A 91 19.90 1.06 -0.48
C VAL A 91 19.59 -0.42 -0.23
N LEU A 92 18.35 -0.87 -0.45
CA LEU A 92 17.99 -2.28 -0.25
C LEU A 92 18.36 -3.17 -1.43
N PHE A 93 18.27 -2.68 -2.67
CA PHE A 93 18.46 -3.50 -3.87
C PHE A 93 19.86 -3.41 -4.48
N PHE A 94 20.57 -2.30 -4.33
CA PHE A 94 21.88 -2.08 -4.96
C PHE A 94 23.08 -2.74 -4.25
N PRO A 95 23.17 -2.89 -2.91
CA PRO A 95 24.36 -3.49 -2.29
C PRO A 95 24.55 -4.99 -2.58
N ALA A 96 23.68 -5.59 -3.42
CA ALA A 96 23.72 -6.98 -3.83
C ALA A 96 23.87 -7.17 -5.36
N LEU A 97 24.12 -6.11 -6.14
CA LEU A 97 24.56 -6.19 -7.55
C LEU A 97 26.09 -6.05 -7.63
#